data_AF-A0A517Y9E8-F1
#
_entry.id   AF-A0A517Y9E8-F1
#
_cell.length_a   1.000
_cell.length_b   1.000
_cell.length_c   1.000
_cell.angle_alpha   90.00
_cell.angle_beta   90.00
_cell.angle_gamma   90.00
#
_symmetry.space_group_name_H-M   'P 1'
#
loop_
_entity.id
_entity.type
_entity.pdbx_description
1 polymer ?
#
loop_
_entity_poly.entity_id
_entity_poly.type
_entity_poly.pdbx_seq_one_letter_code
_entity_poly.pdbx_strand_id
1 'polypeptide(L)'
;MTDPVRSRPWYRLQFNLGTLLWLMLVIGMAIAWWNDRQRFEVRLQKLEQTYAPAAQSLWGAADILGAPDDPTGTAGKSWCPLGSNGADWVEVGFNRAVAASTIDLYETYAVGCVKEVLVVDRAGNETSIWKGTDPTPAAARTGLFRVPVPKSLPAVQRVKIHVDSVGKSPWPCLDAVGLTSATGKTVWATSSACSSVYGNSSLTASSQQSKWQGFW
;
A
#
# COMPACT_ATOMS: atom_id res chain seq x y z
N MET A 1 75.76 13.74 -33.28
CA MET A 1 74.62 14.67 -33.06
C MET A 1 73.57 13.90 -32.28
N THR A 2 73.54 14.09 -30.96
CA THR A 2 72.67 13.37 -30.03
C THR A 2 71.43 14.21 -29.73
N ASP A 3 70.25 13.66 -29.99
CA ASP A 3 68.95 14.23 -29.60
C ASP A 3 68.77 14.23 -28.08
N PRO A 4 68.31 15.33 -27.44
CA PRO A 4 67.82 15.27 -26.09
C PRO A 4 66.32 14.95 -26.06
N VAL A 5 65.99 13.78 -25.50
CA VAL A 5 64.63 13.37 -25.14
C VAL A 5 64.05 14.36 -24.11
N ARG A 6 63.06 15.16 -24.50
CA ARG A 6 62.22 15.94 -23.56
C ARG A 6 61.29 14.98 -22.80
N SER A 7 61.58 14.72 -21.53
CA SER A 7 60.66 14.04 -20.62
C SER A 7 59.52 14.99 -20.23
N ARG A 8 58.27 14.54 -20.40
CA ARG A 8 57.07 15.24 -19.94
C ARG A 8 56.96 15.13 -18.40
N PRO A 9 56.61 16.21 -17.67
CA PRO A 9 56.36 16.10 -16.24
C PRO A 9 55.04 15.37 -16.03
N TRP A 10 55.09 14.22 -15.34
CA TRP A 10 53.90 13.51 -14.88
C TRP A 10 53.41 14.24 -13.62
N TYR A 11 52.24 14.87 -13.69
CA TYR A 11 51.58 15.43 -12.52
C TYR A 11 51.36 14.32 -11.49
N ARG A 12 52.13 14.31 -10.40
CA ARG A 12 51.79 13.51 -9.22
C ARG A 12 50.74 14.29 -8.44
N LEU A 13 49.48 13.87 -8.48
CA LEU A 13 48.48 14.38 -7.56
C LEU A 13 48.94 14.05 -6.14
N GLN A 14 49.46 15.05 -5.43
CA GLN A 14 49.72 14.96 -4.01
C GLN A 14 48.44 15.36 -3.29
N PHE A 15 47.65 14.38 -2.85
CA PHE A 15 46.51 14.66 -1.98
C PHE A 15 47.03 14.93 -0.58
N ASN A 16 46.85 16.15 -0.08
CA ASN A 16 47.06 16.44 1.33
C ASN A 16 45.91 15.79 2.14
N LEU A 17 46.21 15.21 3.30
CA LEU A 17 45.23 14.60 4.20
C LEU A 17 44.07 15.57 4.51
N GLY A 18 44.36 16.88 4.62
CA GLY A 18 43.34 17.92 4.80
C GLY A 18 42.35 18.04 3.63
N THR A 19 42.80 17.84 2.39
CA THR A 19 41.93 17.84 1.20
C THR A 19 41.00 16.63 1.19
N LEU A 20 41.49 15.46 1.61
CA LEU A 20 40.66 14.25 1.71
C LEU A 20 39.60 14.37 2.81
N LEU A 21 39.94 14.96 3.95
CA LEU A 21 38.98 15.23 5.03
C LEU A 21 37.88 16.21 4.60
N TRP A 22 38.25 17.27 3.88
CA TRP A 22 37.29 18.22 3.31
C TRP A 22 36.36 17.56 2.30
N LEU A 23 36.88 16.75 1.38
CA LEU A 23 36.06 16.02 0.42
C LEU A 23 35.11 15.03 1.11
N MET A 24 35.56 14.31 2.13
CA MET A 24 34.71 13.43 2.92
C MET A 24 33.56 14.18 3.61
N LEU A 25 33.83 15.37 4.14
CA LEU A 25 32.81 16.20 4.78
C LEU A 25 31.77 16.70 3.77
N VAL A 26 32.20 17.18 2.61
CA VAL A 26 31.30 17.64 1.54
C VAL A 26 30.47 16.48 0.98
N ILE A 27 31.09 15.32 0.76
CA ILE A 27 30.39 14.11 0.31
C ILE A 27 29.37 13.67 1.37
N GLY A 28 29.74 13.67 2.65
CA GLY A 28 28.83 13.33 3.76
C GLY A 28 27.63 14.27 3.83
N MET A 29 27.84 15.58 3.68
CA MET A 29 26.75 16.56 3.59
C MET A 29 25.87 16.33 2.36
N ALA A 30 26.45 16.05 1.20
CA ALA A 30 25.69 15.77 -0.02
C ALA A 30 24.82 14.51 0.12
N ILE A 31 25.35 13.45 0.73
CA ILE A 31 24.60 12.21 1.03
C ILE A 31 23.48 12.48 2.03
N ALA A 32 23.77 13.20 3.12
CA ALA A 32 22.76 13.55 4.12
C ALA A 32 21.63 14.40 3.52
N TRP A 33 21.99 15.42 2.74
CA TRP A 33 21.05 16.26 2.02
C TRP A 33 20.21 15.46 1.01
N TRP A 34 20.84 14.56 0.25
CA TRP A 34 20.14 13.70 -0.70
C TRP A 34 19.11 12.81 0.00
N ASN A 35 19.51 12.15 1.10
CA ASN A 35 18.61 11.31 1.89
C ASN A 35 17.44 12.10 2.47
N ASP A 36 17.69 13.32 2.93
CA ASP A 36 16.66 14.20 3.48
C ASP A 36 15.71 14.69 2.39
N ARG A 37 16.22 15.06 1.21
CA ARG A 37 15.41 15.44 0.05
C ARG A 37 14.46 14.33 -0.36
N GLN A 38 14.94 13.09 -0.44
CA GLN A 38 14.11 11.92 -0.76
C GLN A 38 12.99 11.72 0.29
N ARG A 39 13.32 11.85 1.57
CA ARG A 39 12.33 11.76 2.67
C ARG A 39 11.28 12.87 2.57
N PHE A 40 11.68 14.07 2.19
CA PHE A 40 10.75 15.17 2.00
C PHE A 40 9.79 14.91 0.85
N GLU A 41 10.28 14.41 -0.29
CA GLU A 41 9.40 14.12 -1.43
C GLU A 41 8.32 13.09 -1.08
N VAL A 42 8.68 11.99 -0.40
CA VAL A 42 7.71 10.99 0.06
C VAL A 42 6.70 11.59 1.02
N ARG A 43 7.14 12.46 1.94
CA ARG A 43 6.24 13.15 2.88
C ARG A 43 5.30 14.11 2.16
N LEU A 44 5.80 14.88 1.20
CA LEU A 44 5.00 15.82 0.41
C LEU A 44 3.94 15.07 -0.38
N GLN A 45 4.31 14.01 -1.08
CA GLN A 45 3.36 13.18 -1.82
C GLN A 45 2.30 12.58 -0.88
N LYS A 46 2.71 12.09 0.30
CA LYS A 46 1.76 11.57 1.29
C LYS A 46 0.82 12.66 1.82
N LEU A 47 1.30 13.89 2.02
CA LEU A 47 0.48 15.03 2.42
C LEU A 47 -0.49 15.43 1.32
N GLU A 48 -0.02 15.53 0.07
CA GLU A 48 -0.85 15.78 -1.10
C GLU A 48 -1.97 14.75 -1.20
N GLN A 49 -1.66 13.45 -1.07
CA GLN A 49 -2.68 12.40 -1.01
C GLN A 49 -3.60 12.56 0.20
N THR A 50 -3.09 12.87 1.39
CA THR A 50 -3.94 13.03 2.59
C THR A 50 -4.94 14.19 2.45
N TYR A 51 -4.53 15.29 1.82
CA TYR A 51 -5.31 16.53 1.72
C TYR A 51 -5.89 16.79 0.32
N ALA A 52 -5.70 15.88 -0.64
CA ALA A 52 -6.27 16.01 -1.98
C ALA A 52 -7.80 16.04 -1.92
N PRO A 53 -8.46 16.91 -2.72
CA PRO A 53 -9.89 16.80 -2.91
C PRO A 53 -10.22 15.41 -3.46
N ALA A 54 -11.40 14.88 -3.11
CA ALA A 54 -11.88 13.57 -3.56
C ALA A 54 -12.17 13.57 -5.07
N ALA A 55 -11.13 13.59 -5.89
CA ALA A 55 -11.21 13.24 -7.30
C ALA A 55 -11.21 11.70 -7.40
N GLN A 56 -12.17 11.13 -8.14
CA GLN A 56 -12.13 9.71 -8.47
C GLN A 56 -10.98 9.46 -9.44
N SER A 57 -9.82 9.07 -8.90
CA SER A 57 -8.72 8.51 -9.68
C SER A 57 -8.80 6.99 -9.63
N LEU A 58 -8.55 6.33 -10.76
CA LEU A 58 -8.43 4.87 -10.82
C LEU A 58 -7.38 4.37 -9.82
N TRP A 59 -7.64 3.18 -9.28
CA TRP A 59 -6.82 2.53 -8.26
C TRP A 59 -6.68 3.30 -6.93
N GLY A 60 -7.76 3.98 -6.55
CA GLY A 60 -7.90 4.80 -5.36
C GLY A 60 -8.30 4.02 -4.10
N ALA A 61 -8.27 4.68 -2.94
CA ALA A 61 -8.78 4.12 -1.68
C ALA A 61 -10.29 3.85 -1.74
N ALA A 62 -11.04 4.61 -2.54
CA ALA A 62 -12.48 4.42 -2.72
C ALA A 62 -12.82 3.15 -3.52
N ASP A 63 -11.88 2.63 -4.32
CA ASP A 63 -12.12 1.54 -5.24
C ASP A 63 -12.09 0.15 -4.57
N ILE A 64 -11.81 0.08 -3.26
CA ILE A 64 -11.96 -1.15 -2.45
C ILE A 64 -13.35 -1.27 -1.80
N LEU A 65 -14.19 -0.25 -1.96
CA LEU A 65 -15.48 -0.14 -1.27
C LEU A 65 -16.59 -0.80 -2.07
N GLY A 66 -17.53 -1.44 -1.37
CA GLY A 66 -18.65 -2.13 -2.00
C GLY A 66 -18.32 -3.55 -2.42
N ALA A 67 -19.14 -4.08 -3.34
CA ALA A 67 -18.99 -5.42 -3.88
C ALA A 67 -17.91 -5.42 -4.98
N PRO A 68 -17.23 -6.55 -5.21
CA PRO A 68 -16.21 -6.65 -6.25
C PRO A 68 -16.77 -6.27 -7.62
N ASP A 69 -16.10 -5.36 -8.32
CA ASP A 69 -16.52 -4.86 -9.62
C ASP A 69 -15.37 -4.73 -10.65
N ASP A 70 -14.20 -5.31 -10.35
CA ASP A 70 -13.09 -5.52 -11.30
C ASP A 70 -12.77 -7.01 -11.53
N PRO A 71 -13.65 -7.76 -12.24
CA PRO A 71 -13.44 -9.19 -12.50
C PRO A 71 -12.17 -9.51 -13.32
N THR A 72 -11.55 -8.49 -13.92
CA THR A 72 -10.37 -8.62 -14.78
C THR A 72 -9.07 -8.13 -14.13
N GLY A 73 -9.16 -7.37 -13.04
CA GLY A 73 -8.05 -6.64 -12.44
C GLY A 73 -7.45 -5.55 -13.32
N THR A 74 -8.21 -5.01 -14.29
CA THR A 74 -7.74 -3.95 -15.21
C THR A 74 -8.70 -2.78 -15.37
N ALA A 75 -9.87 -2.83 -14.73
CA ALA A 75 -10.85 -1.75 -14.81
C ALA A 75 -10.41 -0.50 -14.04
N GLY A 76 -9.35 -0.60 -13.23
CA GLY A 76 -8.91 0.49 -12.38
C GLY A 76 -9.81 0.69 -11.17
N LYS A 77 -10.54 -0.35 -10.78
CA LYS A 77 -11.48 -0.35 -9.67
C LYS A 77 -11.01 -1.30 -8.56
N SER A 78 -9.78 -1.09 -8.13
CA SER A 78 -9.21 -1.82 -7.01
C SER A 78 -8.23 -0.92 -6.32
N TRP A 79 -8.23 -0.86 -4.99
CA TRP A 79 -7.16 -0.15 -4.30
C TRP A 79 -5.82 -0.79 -4.65
N CYS A 80 -4.85 0.03 -5.05
CA CYS A 80 -3.46 -0.37 -5.20
C CYS A 80 -2.57 0.59 -4.41
N PRO A 81 -1.50 0.10 -3.75
CA PRO A 81 -0.52 0.97 -3.10
C PRO A 81 0.24 1.80 -4.14
N LEU A 82 0.84 2.88 -3.69
CA LEU A 82 1.61 3.78 -4.55
C LEU A 82 2.81 3.05 -5.20
N GLY A 83 3.55 2.28 -4.39
CA GLY A 83 4.70 1.50 -4.83
C GLY A 83 4.31 0.09 -5.28
N SER A 84 4.96 -0.42 -6.32
CA SER A 84 4.85 -1.82 -6.73
C SER A 84 5.71 -2.76 -5.90
N ASN A 85 6.59 -2.24 -5.04
CA ASN A 85 7.59 -3.00 -4.30
C ASN A 85 7.62 -2.51 -2.85
N GLY A 86 7.11 -3.33 -1.93
CA GLY A 86 7.21 -3.07 -0.50
C GLY A 86 5.97 -3.49 0.28
N ALA A 87 6.06 -3.30 1.60
CA ALA A 87 4.96 -3.54 2.51
C ALA A 87 4.05 -2.31 2.59
N ASP A 88 2.77 -2.52 2.29
CA ASP A 88 1.71 -1.52 2.39
C ASP A 88 0.51 -2.12 3.15
N TRP A 89 -0.43 -1.27 3.53
CA TRP A 89 -1.64 -1.72 4.21
C TRP A 89 -2.87 -0.90 3.81
N VAL A 90 -4.03 -1.55 3.92
CA VAL A 90 -5.34 -0.92 3.85
C VAL A 90 -6.20 -1.40 5.01
N GLU A 91 -6.80 -0.46 5.72
CA GLU A 91 -7.84 -0.71 6.71
C GLU A 91 -9.19 -0.40 6.07
N VAL A 92 -10.14 -1.32 6.19
CA VAL A 92 -11.53 -1.13 5.77
C VAL A 92 -12.46 -1.15 6.97
N GLY A 93 -13.53 -0.37 6.89
CA GLY A 93 -14.58 -0.29 7.90
C GLY A 93 -15.95 -0.66 7.33
N PHE A 94 -16.79 -1.21 8.21
CA PHE A 94 -18.16 -1.63 7.90
C PHE A 94 -19.17 -0.77 8.66
N ASN A 95 -20.33 -0.53 8.04
CA ASN A 95 -21.39 0.30 8.62
C ASN A 95 -21.99 -0.25 9.93
N ARG A 96 -21.75 -1.53 10.24
CA ARG A 96 -22.10 -2.18 11.50
C ARG A 96 -21.10 -3.29 11.81
N ALA A 97 -21.00 -3.66 13.08
CA ALA A 97 -20.24 -4.84 13.47
C ALA A 97 -20.96 -6.13 12.99
N VAL A 98 -20.21 -7.10 12.47
CA VAL A 98 -20.73 -8.34 11.88
C VAL A 98 -20.09 -9.55 12.56
N ALA A 99 -20.91 -10.50 13.01
CA ALA A 99 -20.44 -11.83 13.40
C ALA A 99 -20.09 -12.64 12.14
N ALA A 100 -18.91 -12.38 11.60
CA ALA A 100 -18.42 -12.99 10.37
C ALA A 100 -17.84 -14.38 10.65
N SER A 101 -18.03 -15.31 9.71
CA SER A 101 -17.31 -16.59 9.65
C SER A 101 -16.06 -16.49 8.78
N THR A 102 -16.07 -15.64 7.76
CA THR A 102 -14.90 -15.37 6.91
C THR A 102 -14.77 -13.88 6.60
N ILE A 103 -13.53 -13.45 6.39
CA ILE A 103 -13.17 -12.21 5.71
C ILE A 103 -12.77 -12.60 4.29
N ASP A 104 -13.50 -12.08 3.33
CA ASP A 104 -13.36 -12.41 1.91
C ASP A 104 -12.61 -11.26 1.23
N LEU A 105 -11.37 -11.52 0.80
CA LEU A 105 -10.48 -10.56 0.14
C LEU A 105 -10.46 -10.83 -1.36
N TYR A 106 -10.95 -9.88 -2.15
CA TYR A 106 -10.95 -9.96 -3.61
C TYR A 106 -9.67 -9.32 -4.13
N GLU A 107 -8.70 -10.16 -4.48
CA GLU A 107 -7.40 -9.74 -4.98
C GLU A 107 -7.41 -9.59 -6.50
N THR A 108 -6.72 -8.56 -6.99
CA THR A 108 -6.57 -8.27 -8.41
C THR A 108 -5.12 -7.92 -8.76
N TYR A 109 -4.78 -8.09 -10.03
CA TYR A 109 -3.49 -7.75 -10.66
C TYR A 109 -2.28 -8.58 -10.18
N ALA A 110 -1.89 -8.50 -8.91
CA ALA A 110 -0.86 -9.33 -8.30
C ALA A 110 -1.41 -10.09 -7.09
N VAL A 111 -2.08 -11.20 -7.37
CA VAL A 111 -2.69 -12.03 -6.33
C VAL A 111 -1.67 -12.83 -5.53
N GLY A 112 -2.10 -13.34 -4.38
CA GLY A 112 -1.24 -13.99 -3.42
C GLY A 112 -0.38 -12.98 -2.65
N CYS A 113 -0.85 -11.74 -2.49
CA CYS A 113 -0.06 -10.64 -1.96
C CYS A 113 -0.28 -10.36 -0.48
N VAL A 114 -1.32 -10.94 0.12
CA VAL A 114 -1.67 -10.70 1.52
C VAL A 114 -0.64 -11.37 2.43
N LYS A 115 -0.15 -10.63 3.43
CA LYS A 115 0.82 -11.13 4.43
C LYS A 115 0.24 -11.26 5.82
N GLU A 116 -0.71 -10.41 6.15
CA GLU A 116 -1.34 -10.39 7.46
C GLU A 116 -2.73 -9.77 7.37
N VAL A 117 -3.66 -10.33 8.13
CA VAL A 117 -5.02 -9.80 8.29
C VAL A 117 -5.31 -9.63 9.77
N LEU A 118 -5.64 -8.41 10.15
CA LEU A 118 -5.94 -8.02 11.52
C LEU A 118 -7.38 -7.55 11.63
N VAL A 119 -8.01 -7.89 12.74
CA VAL A 119 -9.28 -7.28 13.17
C VAL A 119 -8.96 -6.11 14.09
N VAL A 120 -9.57 -4.96 13.84
CA VAL A 120 -9.36 -3.75 14.64
C VAL A 120 -10.61 -3.47 15.47
N ASP A 121 -10.46 -3.41 16.80
CA ASP A 121 -11.57 -3.13 17.70
C ASP A 121 -11.93 -1.64 17.76
N ARG A 122 -12.91 -1.26 18.59
CA ARG A 122 -13.33 0.15 18.76
C ARG A 122 -12.29 1.03 19.45
N ALA A 123 -11.43 0.45 20.28
CA ALA A 123 -10.34 1.16 20.94
C ALA A 123 -9.11 1.32 20.02
N GLY A 124 -9.11 0.64 18.87
CA GLY A 124 -7.99 0.64 17.92
C GLY A 124 -6.98 -0.48 18.17
N ASN A 125 -7.29 -1.45 19.03
CA ASN A 125 -6.42 -2.60 19.22
C ASN A 125 -6.51 -3.52 18.01
N GLU A 126 -5.37 -3.96 17.51
CA GLU A 126 -5.25 -4.85 16.36
C GLU A 126 -5.02 -6.28 16.84
N THR A 127 -5.85 -7.22 16.37
CA THR A 127 -5.69 -8.66 16.63
C THR A 127 -5.44 -9.37 15.32
N SER A 128 -4.23 -9.92 15.15
CA SER A 128 -3.86 -10.72 13.98
C SER A 128 -4.64 -12.04 13.98
N ILE A 129 -5.40 -12.29 12.92
CA ILE A 129 -6.21 -13.52 12.76
C ILE A 129 -5.60 -14.47 11.73
N TRP A 130 -4.74 -13.94 10.86
CA TRP A 130 -4.01 -14.70 9.87
C TRP A 130 -2.71 -13.99 9.53
N LYS A 131 -1.63 -14.76 9.41
CA LYS A 131 -0.31 -14.30 8.99
C LYS A 131 0.41 -15.43 8.26
N GLY A 132 0.97 -15.14 7.08
CA GLY A 132 1.74 -16.13 6.35
C GLY A 132 1.84 -15.86 4.85
N THR A 133 1.89 -16.95 4.09
CA THR A 133 1.89 -16.91 2.62
C THR A 133 0.46 -17.08 2.14
N ASP A 134 -0.03 -16.07 1.42
CA ASP A 134 -1.34 -16.10 0.77
C ASP A 134 -1.48 -17.34 -0.13
N PRO A 135 -2.53 -18.17 0.08
CA PRO A 135 -2.74 -19.38 -0.69
C PRO A 135 -3.25 -19.12 -2.12
N THR A 136 -3.64 -17.90 -2.46
CA THR A 136 -4.11 -17.55 -3.82
C THR A 136 -2.99 -17.79 -4.84
N PRO A 137 -3.21 -18.61 -5.88
CA PRO A 137 -2.19 -18.91 -6.87
C PRO A 137 -1.70 -17.64 -7.59
N ALA A 138 -0.43 -17.29 -7.43
CA ALA A 138 0.16 -16.07 -8.00
C ALA A 138 0.11 -15.99 -9.54
N ALA A 139 -0.17 -17.10 -10.23
CA ALA A 139 -0.38 -17.12 -11.69
C ALA A 139 -1.77 -16.63 -12.10
N ALA A 140 -2.72 -16.54 -11.17
CA ALA A 140 -4.05 -16.00 -11.45
C ALA A 140 -3.99 -14.47 -11.49
N ARG A 141 -4.86 -13.87 -12.31
CA ARG A 141 -4.97 -12.41 -12.44
C ARG A 141 -5.88 -11.80 -11.37
N THR A 142 -6.87 -12.57 -10.95
CA THR A 142 -7.82 -12.23 -9.90
C THR A 142 -8.00 -13.45 -9.01
N GLY A 143 -8.36 -13.22 -7.75
CA GLY A 143 -8.46 -14.28 -6.76
C GLY A 143 -9.35 -13.90 -5.59
N LEU A 144 -9.80 -14.92 -4.87
CA LEU A 144 -10.58 -14.75 -3.65
C LEU A 144 -9.88 -15.46 -2.52
N PHE A 145 -9.29 -14.68 -1.61
CA PHE A 145 -8.71 -15.21 -0.40
C PHE A 145 -9.72 -15.11 0.74
N ARG A 146 -10.22 -16.27 1.22
CA ARG A 146 -11.11 -16.33 2.38
C ARG A 146 -10.34 -16.64 3.65
N VAL A 147 -10.32 -15.69 4.57
CA VAL A 147 -9.69 -15.83 5.89
C VAL A 147 -10.74 -16.24 6.91
N PRO A 148 -10.64 -17.42 7.56
CA PRO A 148 -11.57 -17.81 8.61
C PRO A 148 -11.48 -16.89 9.82
N VAL A 149 -12.62 -16.48 10.37
CA VAL A 149 -12.70 -15.70 11.60
C VAL A 149 -12.93 -16.66 12.78
N PRO A 150 -12.04 -16.69 13.79
CA PRO A 150 -12.25 -17.47 14.99
C PRO A 150 -13.55 -17.10 15.71
N LYS A 151 -14.33 -18.10 16.12
CA LYS A 151 -15.60 -17.89 16.86
C LYS A 151 -15.42 -17.17 18.20
N SER A 152 -14.20 -17.15 18.74
CA SER A 152 -13.85 -16.44 19.98
C SER A 152 -13.77 -14.92 19.80
N LEU A 153 -13.67 -14.42 18.57
CA LEU A 153 -13.61 -12.99 18.32
C LEU A 153 -15.00 -12.33 18.42
N PRO A 154 -15.06 -11.08 18.90
CA PRO A 154 -16.28 -10.30 18.84
C PRO A 154 -16.64 -9.98 17.38
N ALA A 155 -17.83 -9.41 17.20
CA ALA A 155 -18.28 -8.95 15.89
C ALA A 155 -17.28 -7.95 15.28
N VAL A 156 -16.87 -8.24 14.04
CA VAL A 156 -15.85 -7.50 13.29
C VAL A 156 -16.47 -6.23 12.71
N GLN A 157 -15.83 -5.08 12.92
CA GLN A 157 -16.27 -3.79 12.34
C GLN A 157 -15.18 -3.14 11.49
N ARG A 158 -13.92 -3.46 11.73
CA ARG A 158 -12.78 -2.96 10.97
C ARG A 158 -11.77 -4.07 10.76
N VAL A 159 -11.16 -4.07 9.58
CA VAL A 159 -10.18 -5.07 9.16
C VAL A 159 -9.02 -4.34 8.53
N LYS A 160 -7.81 -4.67 8.97
CA LYS A 160 -6.57 -4.15 8.39
C LYS A 160 -5.84 -5.27 7.67
N ILE A 161 -5.55 -5.04 6.41
CA ILE A 161 -4.90 -5.99 5.52
C ILE A 161 -3.51 -5.43 5.20
N HIS A 162 -2.48 -6.22 5.49
CA HIS A 162 -1.13 -5.95 5.03
C HIS A 162 -0.86 -6.73 3.75
N VAL A 163 -0.38 -6.01 2.74
CA VAL A 163 0.06 -6.57 1.47
C VAL A 163 1.55 -6.35 1.31
N ASP A 164 2.21 -7.28 0.63
CA ASP A 164 3.61 -7.13 0.28
C ASP A 164 3.88 -7.76 -1.08
N SER A 165 4.56 -6.98 -1.92
CA SER A 165 4.96 -7.35 -3.26
C SER A 165 6.44 -7.70 -3.39
N VAL A 166 7.19 -7.86 -2.29
CA VAL A 166 8.61 -8.28 -2.34
C VAL A 166 8.74 -9.58 -3.14
N GLY A 167 9.34 -9.46 -4.34
CA GLY A 167 9.57 -10.56 -5.28
C GLY A 167 8.46 -10.79 -6.32
N LYS A 168 7.38 -10.01 -6.29
CA LYS A 168 6.25 -10.08 -7.23
C LYS A 168 6.07 -8.73 -7.92
N SER A 169 6.62 -8.60 -9.12
CA SER A 169 6.02 -7.72 -10.14
C SER A 169 4.82 -8.48 -10.68
N PRO A 170 3.55 -8.02 -10.51
CA PRO A 170 3.12 -6.61 -10.50
C PRO A 170 2.49 -6.06 -9.18
N TRP A 171 1.81 -4.90 -9.19
CA TRP A 171 1.21 -4.22 -8.01
C TRP A 171 0.16 -5.09 -7.28
N PRO A 172 0.19 -5.19 -5.95
CA PRO A 172 -0.81 -5.92 -5.18
C PRO A 172 -2.08 -5.07 -5.02
N CYS A 173 -3.17 -5.46 -5.68
CA CYS A 173 -4.41 -4.69 -5.65
C CYS A 173 -5.55 -5.49 -5.02
N LEU A 174 -6.47 -4.78 -4.36
CA LEU A 174 -7.67 -5.33 -3.74
C LEU A 174 -8.91 -4.61 -4.27
N ASP A 175 -9.79 -5.37 -4.91
CA ASP A 175 -11.07 -4.92 -5.49
C ASP A 175 -12.13 -4.72 -4.41
N ALA A 176 -12.25 -5.67 -3.49
CA ALA A 176 -13.26 -5.59 -2.44
C ALA A 176 -12.88 -6.38 -1.19
N VAL A 177 -13.47 -5.98 -0.07
CA VAL A 177 -13.44 -6.73 1.18
C VAL A 177 -14.86 -6.96 1.68
N GLY A 178 -15.18 -8.24 1.91
CA GLY A 178 -16.46 -8.69 2.44
C GLY A 178 -16.34 -9.38 3.79
N LEU A 179 -17.31 -9.18 4.67
CA LEU A 179 -17.53 -10.00 5.85
C LEU A 179 -18.69 -10.97 5.58
N THR A 180 -18.38 -12.25 5.45
CA THR A 180 -19.38 -13.28 5.19
C THR A 180 -19.72 -14.00 6.48
N SER A 181 -21.00 -13.99 6.85
CA SER A 181 -21.54 -14.66 8.04
C SER A 181 -21.79 -16.15 7.80
N ALA A 182 -22.04 -16.91 8.88
CA ALA A 182 -22.31 -18.36 8.81
C ALA A 182 -23.55 -18.71 7.97
N THR A 183 -24.46 -17.77 7.73
CA THR A 183 -25.63 -17.95 6.86
C THR A 183 -25.33 -17.65 5.39
N GLY A 184 -24.08 -17.33 5.04
CA GLY A 184 -23.65 -16.98 3.69
C GLY A 184 -23.94 -15.52 3.30
N LYS A 185 -24.48 -14.70 4.20
CA LYS A 185 -24.72 -13.28 3.92
C LYS A 185 -23.41 -12.49 4.05
N THR A 186 -23.05 -11.78 2.98
CA THR A 186 -21.88 -10.88 2.92
C THR A 186 -22.26 -9.43 3.20
N VAL A 187 -21.40 -8.72 3.93
CA VAL A 187 -21.47 -7.27 4.15
C VAL A 187 -20.19 -6.65 3.60
N TRP A 188 -20.33 -5.61 2.80
CA TRP A 188 -19.22 -4.97 2.09
C TRP A 188 -18.63 -3.78 2.85
N ALA A 189 -17.35 -3.51 2.62
CA ALA A 189 -16.66 -2.36 3.16
C ALA A 189 -17.33 -1.05 2.71
N THR A 190 -17.45 -0.09 3.63
CA THR A 190 -18.06 1.23 3.41
C THR A 190 -17.11 2.39 3.66
N SER A 191 -15.96 2.11 4.28
CA SER A 191 -14.89 3.09 4.44
C SER A 191 -13.54 2.42 4.32
N SER A 192 -12.52 3.19 3.94
CA SER A 192 -11.15 2.73 3.83
C SER A 192 -10.17 3.80 4.30
N ALA A 193 -9.02 3.36 4.79
CA ALA A 193 -7.84 4.15 5.05
C ALA A 193 -6.62 3.33 4.64
N CYS A 194 -5.66 3.90 3.93
CA CYS A 194 -4.48 3.15 3.45
C CYS A 194 -3.16 3.86 3.77
N SER A 195 -2.07 3.09 3.72
CA SER A 195 -0.70 3.62 3.87
C SER A 195 -0.31 4.54 2.72
N SER A 196 -0.70 4.15 1.51
CA SER A 196 -0.42 4.79 0.24
C SER A 196 -1.45 4.37 -0.81
N VAL A 197 -1.51 5.11 -1.91
CA VAL A 197 -2.43 4.83 -3.02
C VAL A 197 -1.79 5.20 -4.36
N TYR A 198 -2.03 4.39 -5.38
CA TYR A 198 -1.57 4.68 -6.75
C TYR A 198 -2.36 5.82 -7.39
N GLY A 199 -3.70 5.71 -7.34
CA GLY A 199 -4.57 6.77 -7.81
C GLY A 199 -4.34 8.03 -7.00
N ASN A 200 -4.00 9.15 -7.65
CA ASN A 200 -3.73 10.45 -7.02
C ASN A 200 -4.98 11.04 -6.32
N SER A 201 -5.40 10.40 -5.23
CA SER A 201 -6.64 10.60 -4.49
C SER A 201 -6.38 10.50 -2.99
N SER A 202 -7.44 10.73 -2.20
CA SER A 202 -7.35 10.67 -0.75
C SER A 202 -6.90 9.29 -0.26
N LEU A 203 -6.04 9.25 0.78
CA LEU A 203 -5.69 8.03 1.52
C LEU A 203 -6.88 7.45 2.31
N THR A 204 -7.97 8.20 2.40
CA THR A 204 -9.19 7.78 3.09
C THR A 204 -10.38 7.92 2.15
N ALA A 205 -11.30 6.97 2.21
CA ALA A 205 -12.55 7.07 1.50
C ALA A 205 -13.71 6.56 2.36
N SER A 206 -14.91 7.04 2.06
CA SER A 206 -16.15 6.50 2.62
C SER A 206 -17.24 6.57 1.57
N SER A 207 -17.92 5.46 1.32
CA SER A 207 -19.16 5.49 0.57
C SER A 207 -20.25 6.00 1.50
N GLN A 208 -20.66 7.26 1.33
CA GLN A 208 -21.94 7.69 1.88
C GLN A 208 -23.01 6.84 1.22
N GLN A 209 -23.56 5.87 1.94
CA GLN A 209 -24.79 5.22 1.54
C GLN A 209 -25.81 6.34 1.41
N SER A 210 -26.21 6.69 0.18
CA SER A 210 -27.10 7.81 -0.07
C SER A 210 -28.35 7.62 0.78
N LYS A 211 -28.51 8.46 1.82
CA LYS A 211 -29.79 8.61 2.48
C LYS A 211 -30.67 9.30 1.45
N TRP A 212 -31.51 8.51 0.78
CA TRP A 212 -32.81 8.88 0.23
C TRP A 212 -33.02 10.39 0.03
N GLN A 213 -32.85 10.86 -1.20
CA GLN A 213 -33.37 12.16 -1.63
C GLN A 213 -34.90 12.05 -1.74
N GLY A 214 -35.59 12.66 -0.78
CA GLY A 214 -36.91 13.31 -0.88
C GLY A 214 -38.06 12.61 -1.61
N PHE A 215 -38.97 12.02 -0.84
CA PHE A 215 -40.40 12.27 -1.04
C PHE A 215 -40.86 13.13 0.13
N TRP A 216 -41.24 14.38 -0.15
CA TRP A 216 -42.36 15.20 0.36
C TRP A 216 -42.16 16.62 -0.16
#